data_AF-A0A1H4FA95-F1
#
_entry.id   AF-A0A1H4FA95-F1
#
_cell.length_a   1.000
_cell.length_b   1.000
_cell.length_c   1.000
_cell.angle_alpha   90.00
_cell.angle_beta   90.00
_cell.angle_gamma   90.00
#
_symmetry.space_group_name_H-M   'P 1'
#
loop_
_entity.id
_entity.type
_entity.pdbx_description
1 polymer ?
#
loop_
_entity_poly.entity_id
_entity_poly.type
_entity_poly.pdbx_seq_one_letter_code
_entity_poly.pdbx_strand_id
1 'polypeptide(L)'
;MQVIGIKELQTNPGKLTKAFQDNDYLLITKHGQPLGLALPFAEGIMEQGLLPWFAIKGFQSGDLSLGQLSKALGKNQHETIKLLELLGVPVADYDFAEDLAAIEKMLAA
;
A
#
# COMPACT_ATOMS: atom_id res chain seq x y z
N MET A 1 3.76 6.03 -3.58
CA MET A 1 2.54 6.78 -3.98
C MET A 1 2.80 7.53 -5.28
N GLN A 2 2.01 7.25 -6.32
CA GLN A 2 2.09 8.01 -7.57
C GLN A 2 1.43 9.39 -7.41
N VAL A 3 2.08 10.43 -7.92
CA VAL A 3 1.60 11.81 -7.86
C VAL A 3 1.38 12.33 -9.26
N ILE A 4 0.21 12.93 -9.52
CA ILE A 4 -0.12 13.52 -10.83
C ILE A 4 -0.64 14.95 -10.65
N GLY A 5 -0.16 15.86 -11.49
CA GLY A 5 -0.69 17.23 -11.53
C GLY A 5 -2.06 17.26 -12.22
N ILE A 6 -2.99 18.10 -11.75
CA ILE A 6 -4.33 18.22 -12.35
C ILE A 6 -4.30 18.62 -13.83
N LYS A 7 -3.30 19.43 -14.24
CA LYS A 7 -3.07 19.78 -15.66
C LYS A 7 -2.53 18.60 -16.48
N GLU A 8 -1.72 17.75 -15.86
CA GLU A 8 -1.20 16.54 -16.49
C GLU A 8 -2.32 15.51 -16.69
N LEU A 9 -3.20 15.37 -15.70
CA LEU A 9 -4.38 14.50 -15.81
C LEU A 9 -5.30 14.90 -16.99
N GLN A 10 -5.44 16.21 -17.25
CA GLN A 10 -6.20 16.72 -18.40
C GLN A 10 -5.56 16.38 -19.76
N THR A 11 -4.23 16.35 -19.82
CA THR A 11 -3.48 16.16 -21.08
C THR A 11 -3.05 14.72 -21.31
N ASN A 12 -3.02 13.90 -20.25
CA ASN A 12 -2.66 12.49 -20.30
C ASN A 12 -3.55 11.66 -19.35
N PRO A 13 -4.85 11.49 -19.66
CA PRO A 13 -5.77 10.71 -18.82
C PRO A 13 -5.39 9.23 -18.73
N GLY A 14 -4.58 8.71 -19.66
CA GLY A 14 -4.13 7.31 -19.66
C GLY A 14 -3.33 6.93 -18.40
N LYS A 15 -2.69 7.89 -17.73
CA LYS A 15 -2.04 7.64 -16.43
C LYS A 15 -3.03 7.24 -15.34
N LEU A 16 -4.23 7.84 -15.32
CA LEU A 16 -5.29 7.46 -14.40
C LEU A 16 -5.80 6.05 -14.70
N THR A 17 -6.08 5.78 -15.98
CA THR A 17 -6.55 4.45 -16.41
C THR A 17 -5.54 3.37 -16.03
N LYS A 18 -4.25 3.61 -16.27
CA LYS A 18 -3.19 2.67 -15.92
C LYS A 18 -3.12 2.42 -14.41
N ALA A 19 -3.08 3.49 -13.59
CA ALA A 19 -3.07 3.33 -12.14
C ALA A 19 -4.27 2.50 -11.63
N PHE A 20 -5.45 2.72 -12.22
CA PHE A 20 -6.65 1.96 -11.84
C PHE A 20 -6.62 0.51 -12.30
N GLN A 21 -6.05 0.21 -13.48
CA GLN A 21 -5.84 -1.15 -13.96
C GLN A 21 -4.85 -1.92 -13.07
N ASP A 22 -3.83 -1.21 -12.58
CA ASP A 22 -2.83 -1.75 -11.65
C ASP A 22 -3.37 -1.87 -10.20
N ASN A 23 -4.65 -1.50 -9.99
CA ASN A 23 -5.31 -1.46 -8.68
C ASN A 23 -4.55 -0.61 -7.64
N ASP A 24 -4.00 0.51 -8.12
CA ASP A 24 -3.18 1.50 -7.40
C ASP A 24 -3.92 2.85 -7.32
N TYR A 25 -3.46 3.72 -6.41
CA TYR A 25 -4.07 5.03 -6.13
C TYR A 25 -3.16 6.19 -6.52
N LEU A 26 -3.76 7.36 -6.74
CA LEU A 26 -3.06 8.57 -7.18
C LEU A 26 -3.34 9.75 -6.27
N LEU A 27 -2.28 10.50 -5.93
CA LEU A 27 -2.41 11.82 -5.35
C LEU A 27 -2.50 12.87 -6.46
N ILE A 28 -3.65 13.53 -6.57
CA ILE A 28 -3.86 14.63 -7.49
C ILE A 28 -3.37 15.92 -6.82
N THR A 29 -2.55 16.68 -7.53
CA THR A 29 -2.00 17.95 -7.04
C THR A 29 -2.28 19.12 -7.97
N LYS A 30 -2.24 20.34 -7.44
CA LYS A 30 -2.21 21.59 -8.22
C LYS A 30 -1.11 22.48 -7.68
N HIS A 31 -0.14 22.81 -8.54
CA HIS A 31 1.05 23.57 -8.14
C HIS A 31 1.78 22.94 -6.93
N GLY A 32 1.89 21.60 -6.92
CA GLY A 32 2.52 20.83 -5.84
C GLY A 32 1.66 20.66 -4.58
N GLN A 33 0.51 21.33 -4.49
CA GLN A 33 -0.40 21.19 -3.34
C GLN A 33 -1.37 20.03 -3.56
N PRO A 34 -1.54 19.13 -2.57
CA PRO A 34 -2.56 18.08 -2.60
C PRO A 34 -3.96 18.64 -2.84
N LEU A 35 -4.67 18.10 -3.83
CA LEU A 35 -6.09 18.40 -4.07
C LEU A 35 -7.00 17.27 -3.63
N GLY A 36 -6.59 16.02 -3.87
CA GLY A 36 -7.40 14.86 -3.55
C GLY A 36 -6.74 13.56 -3.98
N LEU A 37 -7.39 12.46 -3.63
CA LEU A 37 -6.98 11.11 -4.00
C LEU A 37 -7.93 10.57 -5.07
N ALA A 38 -7.38 9.87 -6.05
CA ALA A 38 -8.14 9.04 -6.97
C ALA A 38 -7.89 7.57 -6.65
N LEU A 39 -8.98 6.82 -6.50
CA LEU A 39 -8.97 5.42 -6.08
C LEU A 39 -9.75 4.60 -7.12
N PRO A 40 -9.27 3.40 -7.50
CA PRO A 40 -10.01 2.50 -8.36
C PRO A 40 -11.24 1.97 -7.62
N PHE A 41 -12.24 1.52 -8.37
CA PHE A 41 -13.35 0.78 -7.78
C PHE A 41 -12.94 -0.69 -7.61
N ALA A 42 -12.33 -1.00 -6.46
CA ALA A 42 -11.77 -2.30 -6.16
C ALA A 42 -12.67 -3.13 -5.23
N GLU A 43 -12.67 -4.45 -5.39
CA GLU A 43 -13.43 -5.38 -4.54
C GLU A 43 -13.09 -5.21 -3.04
N GLY A 44 -11.81 -5.03 -2.72
CA GLY A 44 -11.38 -4.79 -1.34
C GLY A 44 -11.97 -3.52 -0.70
N ILE A 45 -12.41 -2.52 -1.48
CA ILE A 45 -13.14 -1.36 -0.94
C ILE A 45 -14.53 -1.78 -0.46
N MET A 46 -15.19 -2.71 -1.16
CA MET A 46 -16.51 -3.22 -0.78
C MET A 46 -16.43 -4.14 0.43
N GLU A 47 -15.38 -4.95 0.52
CA GLU A 47 -15.18 -5.89 1.63
C GLU A 47 -14.69 -5.22 2.91
N GLN A 48 -13.73 -4.29 2.80
CA GLN A 48 -12.99 -3.75 3.95
C GLN A 48 -13.35 -2.28 4.23
N GLY A 49 -14.03 -1.61 3.30
CA GLY A 49 -14.25 -0.17 3.34
C GLY A 49 -13.08 0.62 2.75
N LEU A 50 -13.35 1.89 2.44
CA LEU A 50 -12.40 2.77 1.75
C LEU A 50 -11.10 3.02 2.52
N LEU A 51 -11.21 3.37 3.81
CA LEU A 51 -10.06 3.72 4.63
C LEU A 51 -9.14 2.51 4.88
N PRO A 52 -9.63 1.33 5.29
CA PRO A 52 -8.79 0.15 5.44
C PRO A 52 -8.12 -0.26 4.14
N TRP A 53 -8.86 -0.29 3.03
CA TRP A 53 -8.30 -0.61 1.72
C TRP A 53 -7.15 0.33 1.34
N PHE A 54 -7.36 1.64 1.48
CA PHE A 54 -6.34 2.65 1.19
C PHE A 54 -5.13 2.51 2.10
N ALA A 55 -5.33 2.28 3.40
CA ALA A 55 -4.22 2.12 4.34
C ALA A 55 -3.39 0.86 4.06
N ILE A 56 -4.04 -0.27 3.73
CA ILE A 56 -3.36 -1.51 3.37
C ILE A 56 -2.59 -1.32 2.07
N LYS A 57 -3.18 -0.68 1.06
CA LYS A 57 -2.48 -0.34 -0.19
C LYS A 57 -1.28 0.57 0.06
N GLY A 58 -1.43 1.59 0.90
CA GLY A 58 -0.33 2.47 1.30
C GLY A 58 0.79 1.73 2.02
N PHE A 59 0.48 0.72 2.83
CA PHE A 59 1.51 -0.15 3.43
C PHE A 59 2.22 -0.98 2.36
N GLN A 60 1.48 -1.62 1.46
CA GLN A 60 2.03 -2.44 0.36
C GLN A 60 2.95 -1.64 -0.56
N SER A 61 2.64 -0.38 -0.82
CA SER A 61 3.44 0.52 -1.66
C SER A 61 4.59 1.21 -0.92
N GLY A 62 4.77 0.93 0.38
CA GLY A 62 5.80 1.55 1.22
C GLY A 62 5.50 3.00 1.64
N ASP A 63 4.30 3.50 1.37
CA ASP A 63 3.87 4.86 1.74
C ASP A 63 3.47 4.98 3.22
N LEU A 64 3.09 3.87 3.84
CA LEU A 64 2.81 3.77 5.27
C LEU A 64 3.70 2.72 5.93
N SER A 65 4.28 3.07 7.07
CA SER A 65 4.89 2.09 7.98
C SER A 65 3.82 1.23 8.67
N LEU A 66 4.24 0.09 9.24
CA LEU A 66 3.35 -0.76 10.05
C LEU A 66 2.67 0.02 11.18
N GLY A 67 3.41 0.90 11.88
CA GLY A 67 2.85 1.73 12.95
C GLY A 67 1.79 2.72 12.46
N GLN A 68 1.99 3.33 11.29
CA GLN A 68 1.00 4.22 10.68
C GLN A 68 -0.24 3.44 10.21
N LEU A 69 -0.06 2.25 9.64
CA LEU A 69 -1.14 1.35 9.30
C LEU A 69 -1.97 0.96 10.53
N SER A 70 -1.31 0.49 11.60
CA SER A 70 -1.99 0.14 12.86
C SER A 70 -2.82 1.29 13.40
N LYS A 71 -2.25 2.51 13.40
CA LYS A 71 -2.98 3.71 13.80
C LYS A 71 -4.18 4.01 12.90
N ALA A 72 -4.02 3.90 11.58
CA ALA A 72 -5.09 4.14 10.61
C ALA A 72 -6.25 3.14 10.74
N LEU A 73 -5.95 1.90 11.12
CA LEU A 73 -6.93 0.84 11.33
C LEU A 73 -7.52 0.82 12.75
N GLY A 74 -7.04 1.65 13.66
CA GLY A 74 -7.45 1.62 15.08
C GLY A 74 -7.08 0.31 15.78
N LYS A 75 -6.00 -0.34 15.36
CA LYS A 75 -5.51 -1.64 15.86
C LYS A 75 -4.15 -1.48 16.50
N ASN A 76 -3.78 -2.43 17.36
CA ASN A 76 -2.38 -2.55 17.77
C ASN A 76 -1.55 -3.27 16.68
N GLN A 77 -0.22 -3.26 16.83
CA GLN A 77 0.69 -3.86 15.85
C GLN A 77 0.43 -5.36 15.65
N HIS A 78 0.20 -6.11 16.73
CA HIS A 78 -0.06 -7.56 16.66
C HIS A 78 -1.34 -7.89 15.89
N GLU A 79 -2.41 -7.15 16.15
CA GLU A 79 -3.68 -7.27 15.42
C GLU A 79 -3.54 -6.90 13.94
N THR A 80 -2.68 -5.92 13.64
CA THR A 80 -2.41 -5.48 12.27
C THR A 80 -1.59 -6.53 11.51
N ILE A 81 -0.58 -7.12 12.12
CA ILE A 81 0.22 -8.21 11.54
C ILE A 81 -0.69 -9.39 11.19
N LYS A 82 -1.54 -9.84 12.12
CA LYS A 82 -2.52 -10.91 11.86
C LYS A 82 -3.47 -10.60 10.72
N LEU A 83 -3.91 -9.35 10.59
CA LEU A 83 -4.75 -8.93 9.47
C LEU A 83 -3.97 -9.02 8.15
N LEU A 84 -2.73 -8.54 8.12
CA LEU A 84 -1.88 -8.61 6.93
C LEU A 84 -1.60 -10.06 6.52
N GLU A 85 -1.34 -10.95 7.48
CA GLU A 85 -1.19 -12.40 7.25
C GLU A 85 -2.44 -13.01 6.61
N LEU A 86 -3.64 -12.70 7.13
CA LEU A 86 -4.91 -13.17 6.57
C LEU A 86 -5.12 -12.70 5.13
N LEU A 87 -4.64 -11.50 4.81
CA LEU A 87 -4.73 -10.89 3.48
C LEU A 87 -3.58 -11.30 2.55
N GLY A 88 -2.65 -12.15 3.00
CA GLY A 88 -1.48 -12.56 2.23
C GLY A 88 -0.50 -11.41 1.95
N VAL A 89 -0.48 -10.38 2.80
CA VAL A 89 0.40 -9.23 2.67
C VAL A 89 1.64 -9.44 3.53
N PRO A 90 2.85 -9.52 2.94
CA PRO A 90 4.07 -9.71 3.71
C PRO A 90 4.35 -8.48 4.57
N VAL A 91 4.70 -8.70 5.84
CA VAL A 91 5.02 -7.63 6.79
C VAL A 91 6.50 -7.24 6.75
N ALA A 92 7.35 -8.18 6.35
CA ALA A 92 8.77 -7.97 6.17
C ALA A 92 9.18 -8.39 4.77
N ASP A 93 10.02 -7.57 4.15
CA ASP A 93 10.64 -7.81 2.86
C ASP A 93 12.08 -8.26 3.14
N TYR A 94 12.24 -9.51 3.58
CA TYR A 94 13.54 -10.14 3.69
C TYR A 94 13.83 -10.87 2.38
N ASP A 95 15.03 -10.68 1.85
CA ASP A 95 15.48 -11.50 0.73
C ASP A 95 15.54 -12.96 1.22
N PHE A 96 14.84 -13.85 0.52
CA PHE A 96 14.82 -15.27 0.85
C PHE A 96 16.23 -15.86 0.91
N ALA A 97 17.18 -15.34 0.11
CA ALA A 97 18.58 -15.73 0.17
C ALA A 97 19.24 -15.38 1.51
N GLU A 98 18.94 -14.20 2.06
CA GLU A 98 19.44 -13.77 3.37
C GLU A 98 18.82 -14.58 4.50
N ASP A 99 17.51 -14.82 4.45
CA ASP A 99 16.79 -15.64 5.43
C ASP A 99 17.30 -17.08 5.44
N LEU A 100 17.50 -17.67 4.27
CA LEU A 100 18.01 -19.04 4.15
C LEU A 100 19.43 -19.14 4.73
N ALA A 101 20.30 -18.18 4.42
CA ALA A 101 21.65 -18.13 4.98
C ALA A 101 21.65 -17.97 6.51
N ALA A 102 20.73 -17.17 7.06
CA ALA A 102 20.57 -17.01 8.50
C ALA A 102 20.10 -18.32 9.17
N ILE A 103 19.12 -19.00 8.58
CA ILE A 103 18.60 -20.29 9.07
C ILE A 103 19.70 -21.37 9.04
N GLU A 104 20.44 -21.49 7.94
CA GLU A 104 21.57 -22.43 7.82
C GLU A 104 22.62 -22.20 8.91
N LYS A 105 22.94 -20.93 9.19
CA LYS A 105 23.89 -20.56 10.24
C LYS A 105 23.39 -20.90 11.65
N MET A 106 22.08 -20.81 11.91
CA MET A 106 21.48 -21.21 13.18
C MET A 106 21.45 -22.73 13.37
N LEU A 107 21.27 -23.50 12.29
CA LEU A 107 21.25 -24.97 12.32
C LEU A 107 22.64 -25.60 12.39
N ALA A 108 23.69 -24.86 11.99
CA ALA A 108 25.08 -25.30 12.04
C ALA A 108 25.79 -25.05 13.39
N ALA A 109 25.10 -24.44 14.37
CA ALA A 109 25.58 -24.14 15.72
C ALA A 109 25.03 -25.14 16.74
#